data_AF-A0A2R6EPJ5-F1
#
_entry.id   AF-A0A2R6EPJ5-F1
#
_cell.length_a   1.000
_cell.length_b   1.000
_cell.length_c   1.000
_cell.angle_alpha   90.00
_cell.angle_beta   90.00
_cell.angle_gamma   90.00
#
_symmetry.space_group_name_H-M   'P 1'
#
loop_
_entity.id
_entity.type
_entity.pdbx_description
1 polymer ?
#
loop_
_entity_poly.entity_id
_entity_poly.type
_entity_poly.pdbx_seq_one_letter_code
_entity_poly.pdbx_strand_id
1 'polypeptide(L)'
;MFDRRPEEVETGLDVDDSEMLQLRKACRLLEAARHLVEENGYYTVVIESCFGAIERTLQFYLLENDFLHPDEYIDHQAVYEESYEAGLYNQEFRDKLVELWRNNRSRSYYREGVGSNERAEKMLELAEAIHEHVLQLAGESHECICNTA
;
A
#
# COMPACT_ATOMS: atom_id res chain seq x y z
N MET A 1 -0.15 22.30 14.49
CA MET A 1 -1.02 23.07 13.54
C MET A 1 -1.39 22.18 12.36
N PHE A 2 -1.73 20.92 12.60
CA PHE A 2 -2.56 20.07 11.73
C PHE A 2 -3.38 19.06 12.58
N ASP A 3 -3.38 19.23 13.91
CA ASP A 3 -3.95 18.31 14.91
C ASP A 3 -5.44 18.59 15.18
N ARG A 4 -6.12 19.29 14.26
CA ARG A 4 -7.57 19.50 14.33
C ARG A 4 -8.26 18.30 13.72
N ARG A 5 -9.43 17.94 14.25
CA ARG A 5 -10.27 16.93 13.60
C ARG A 5 -10.51 17.37 12.14
N PRO A 6 -10.23 16.50 11.15
CA PRO A 6 -10.39 16.85 9.76
C PRO A 6 -11.87 17.14 9.46
N GLU A 7 -12.10 18.18 8.66
CA GLU A 7 -13.37 18.45 7.99
C GLU A 7 -13.24 17.92 6.55
N GLU A 8 -14.34 17.45 5.94
CA GLU A 8 -14.33 16.89 4.57
C GLU A 8 -13.35 15.70 4.39
N VAL A 9 -13.50 14.67 5.22
CA VAL A 9 -12.70 13.42 5.15
C VAL A 9 -12.86 12.76 3.78
N GLU A 10 -11.75 12.24 3.24
CA GLU A 10 -11.74 11.52 1.97
C GLU A 10 -12.73 10.34 1.99
N THR A 11 -13.45 10.16 0.87
CA THR A 11 -14.48 9.13 0.72
C THR A 11 -13.99 7.75 1.15
N GLY A 12 -14.71 7.14 2.09
CA GLY A 12 -14.40 5.81 2.61
C GLY A 12 -13.33 5.75 3.70
N LEU A 13 -12.73 6.88 4.10
CA LEU A 13 -11.74 6.92 5.20
C LEU A 13 -12.34 7.28 6.58
N ASP A 14 -13.61 7.67 6.66
CA ASP A 14 -14.31 7.93 7.93
C ASP A 14 -14.80 6.59 8.52
N VAL A 15 -13.88 5.87 9.16
CA VAL A 15 -14.08 4.56 9.80
C VAL A 15 -13.47 4.58 11.20
N ASP A 16 -14.06 3.82 12.13
CA ASP A 16 -13.65 3.80 13.54
C ASP A 16 -12.46 2.85 13.80
N ASP A 17 -12.34 1.80 12.99
CA ASP A 17 -11.35 0.73 13.16
C ASP A 17 -10.04 1.00 12.41
N SER A 18 -8.91 0.67 13.05
CA SER A 18 -7.58 1.04 12.56
C SER A 18 -7.13 0.21 11.36
N GLU A 19 -7.46 -1.08 11.39
CA GLU A 19 -7.34 -2.08 10.33
C GLU A 19 -8.13 -1.64 9.10
N MET A 20 -9.41 -1.28 9.30
CA MET A 20 -10.28 -0.80 8.24
C MET A 20 -9.71 0.48 7.63
N LEU A 21 -9.23 1.41 8.44
CA LEU A 21 -8.59 2.62 7.94
C LEU A 21 -7.40 2.32 7.04
N GLN A 22 -6.58 1.30 7.34
CA GLN A 22 -5.48 0.92 6.45
C GLN A 22 -5.99 0.32 5.14
N LEU A 23 -7.00 -0.55 5.20
CA LEU A 23 -7.60 -1.12 3.98
C LEU A 23 -8.13 -0.02 3.07
N ARG A 24 -8.91 0.93 3.62
CA ARG A 24 -9.51 2.01 2.85
C ARG A 24 -8.46 2.95 2.25
N LYS A 25 -7.39 3.25 2.98
CA LYS A 25 -6.22 3.98 2.45
C LYS A 25 -5.56 3.24 1.29
N ALA A 26 -5.38 1.92 1.39
CA ALA A 26 -4.86 1.12 0.29
C ALA A 26 -5.74 1.24 -0.95
N CYS A 27 -7.07 1.14 -0.80
CA CYS A 27 -8.00 1.29 -1.92
C CYS A 27 -7.90 2.68 -2.58
N ARG A 28 -7.83 3.75 -1.77
CA ARG A 28 -7.71 5.11 -2.28
C ARG A 28 -6.39 5.35 -3.04
N LEU A 29 -5.30 4.77 -2.55
CA LEU A 29 -3.99 4.84 -3.22
C LEU A 29 -3.98 4.07 -4.55
N LEU A 30 -4.60 2.88 -4.61
CA LEU A 30 -4.75 2.13 -5.86
C LEU A 30 -5.62 2.87 -6.88
N GLU A 31 -6.72 3.48 -6.42
CA GLU A 31 -7.58 4.27 -7.29
C GLU A 31 -6.85 5.48 -7.88
N ALA A 32 -6.08 6.21 -7.05
CA ALA A 32 -5.24 7.30 -7.52
C ALA A 32 -4.17 6.80 -8.52
N ALA A 33 -3.55 5.65 -8.25
CA ALA A 33 -2.54 5.05 -9.13
C ALA A 33 -3.14 4.66 -10.50
N ARG A 34 -4.33 4.05 -10.53
CA ARG A 34 -5.07 3.75 -11.78
C ARG A 34 -5.38 5.00 -12.59
N HIS A 35 -5.91 6.03 -11.94
CA HIS A 35 -6.23 7.27 -12.64
C HIS A 35 -4.96 7.95 -13.21
N LEU A 36 -3.89 8.00 -12.42
CA LEU A 36 -2.66 8.69 -12.80
C LEU A 36 -1.77 7.92 -13.77
N VAL A 37 -1.90 6.58 -13.88
CA VAL A 37 -1.11 5.83 -14.86
C VAL A 37 -1.61 6.07 -16.29
N GLU A 38 -2.91 6.33 -16.46
CA GLU A 38 -3.53 6.70 -17.73
C GLU A 38 -3.14 8.13 -18.15
N GLU A 39 -2.97 9.01 -17.17
CA GLU A 39 -2.52 10.40 -17.36
C GLU A 39 -1.00 10.46 -17.52
N ASN A 40 -0.52 10.42 -18.77
CA ASN A 40 0.90 10.43 -19.12
C ASN A 40 1.68 11.58 -18.44
N GLY A 41 2.49 11.24 -17.43
CA GLY A 41 3.40 12.19 -16.78
C GLY A 41 3.61 12.01 -15.28
N TYR A 42 2.78 11.20 -14.61
CA TYR A 42 2.78 11.06 -13.15
C TYR A 42 3.42 9.74 -12.65
N TYR A 43 4.29 9.10 -13.43
CA TYR A 43 4.82 7.76 -13.14
C TYR A 43 5.51 7.63 -11.78
N THR A 44 6.23 8.65 -11.32
CA THR A 44 6.81 8.64 -9.97
C THR A 44 5.71 8.61 -8.90
N VAL A 45 4.64 9.40 -9.06
CA VAL A 45 3.51 9.41 -8.12
C VAL A 45 2.78 8.07 -8.13
N VAL A 46 2.60 7.46 -9.30
CA VAL A 46 2.02 6.11 -9.43
C VAL A 46 2.86 5.10 -8.64
N ILE A 47 4.18 5.09 -8.83
CA ILE A 47 5.09 4.15 -8.14
C ILE A 47 5.03 4.35 -6.62
N GLU A 48 5.10 5.59 -6.12
CA GLU A 48 5.00 5.87 -4.68
C GLU A 48 3.62 5.50 -4.12
N SER A 49 2.55 5.74 -4.88
CA SER A 49 1.19 5.34 -4.48
C SER A 49 1.04 3.81 -4.41
N CYS A 50 1.68 3.08 -5.33
CA CYS A 50 1.70 1.62 -5.31
C CYS A 50 2.44 1.07 -4.09
N PHE A 51 3.60 1.62 -3.72
CA PHE A 51 4.26 1.25 -2.46
C PHE A 51 3.38 1.54 -1.25
N GLY A 52 2.79 2.73 -1.19
CA GLY A 52 1.85 3.08 -0.12
C GLY A 52 0.70 2.09 -0.04
N ALA A 53 0.09 1.72 -1.18
CA ALA A 53 -1.00 0.76 -1.24
C ALA A 53 -0.60 -0.63 -0.73
N ILE A 54 0.58 -1.12 -1.13
CA ILE A 54 1.13 -2.38 -0.65
C ILE A 54 1.33 -2.33 0.86
N GLU A 55 2.00 -1.30 1.38
CA GLU A 55 2.29 -1.16 2.82
C GLU A 55 1.00 -1.05 3.65
N ARG A 56 0.00 -0.31 3.16
CA ARG A 56 -1.31 -0.20 3.82
C ARG A 56 -2.08 -1.53 3.80
N THR A 57 -2.03 -2.26 2.69
CA THR A 57 -2.64 -3.61 2.59
C THR A 57 -2.01 -4.59 3.57
N LEU A 58 -0.67 -4.61 3.63
CA LEU A 58 0.06 -5.47 4.55
C LEU A 58 -0.23 -5.11 6.02
N GLN A 59 -0.24 -3.81 6.34
CA GLN A 59 -0.58 -3.36 7.69
C GLN A 59 -2.02 -3.68 8.08
N PHE A 60 -2.98 -3.60 7.14
CA PHE A 60 -4.34 -4.07 7.36
C PHE A 60 -4.35 -5.53 7.83
N TYR A 61 -3.69 -6.43 7.10
CA TYR A 61 -3.62 -7.84 7.49
C TYR A 61 -3.00 -8.07 8.87
N LEU A 62 -1.92 -7.35 9.17
CA LEU A 62 -1.24 -7.45 10.47
C LEU A 62 -2.14 -7.01 11.63
N LEU A 63 -2.89 -5.92 11.47
CA LEU A 63 -3.84 -5.44 12.47
C LEU A 63 -5.04 -6.40 12.61
N GLU A 64 -5.62 -6.82 11.49
CA GLU A 64 -6.78 -7.73 11.44
C GLU A 64 -6.51 -9.07 12.14
N ASN A 65 -5.27 -9.53 12.14
CA ASN A 65 -4.86 -10.82 12.70
C ASN A 65 -4.07 -10.69 14.01
N ASP A 66 -4.13 -9.54 14.68
CA ASP A 66 -3.46 -9.25 15.96
C ASP A 66 -1.92 -9.44 15.94
N PHE A 67 -1.28 -9.41 14.76
CA PHE A 67 0.18 -9.42 14.64
C PHE A 67 0.80 -8.06 14.90
N LEU A 68 0.00 -6.99 14.82
CA LEU A 68 0.39 -5.62 15.14
C LEU A 68 -0.71 -4.98 15.98
N HIS A 69 -0.34 -4.25 17.03
CA HIS A 69 -1.30 -3.48 17.82
C HIS A 69 -1.56 -2.09 17.18
N PRO A 70 -2.79 -1.52 17.24
CA PRO A 70 -3.08 -0.19 16.66
C PRO A 70 -2.20 0.97 17.14
N ASP A 71 -1.71 0.89 18.38
CA ASP A 71 -0.81 1.88 18.97
C ASP A 71 0.66 1.69 18.58
N GLU A 72 1.01 0.59 17.91
CA GLU A 72 2.36 0.29 17.46
C GLU A 72 2.66 0.97 16.14
N TYR A 73 3.74 1.76 16.13
CA TYR A 73 4.26 2.38 14.92
C TYR A 73 5.38 1.53 14.33
N ILE A 74 5.14 1.00 13.13
CA ILE A 74 6.15 0.34 12.30
C ILE A 74 6.54 1.25 11.13
N ASP A 75 7.83 1.24 10.80
CA ASP A 75 8.28 1.94 9.60
C ASP A 75 8.00 1.13 8.32
N HIS A 76 8.23 1.78 7.18
CA HIS A 76 8.01 1.19 5.85
C HIS A 76 8.78 -0.10 5.61
N GLN A 77 9.98 -0.28 6.17
CA GLN A 77 10.74 -1.51 5.93
C GLN A 77 10.27 -2.63 6.87
N ALA A 78 9.93 -2.26 8.10
CA ALA A 78 9.42 -3.19 9.11
C ALA A 78 8.12 -3.87 8.66
N VAL A 79 7.20 -3.18 7.98
CA VAL A 79 5.94 -3.81 7.52
C VAL A 79 6.17 -5.02 6.60
N TYR A 80 7.23 -5.00 5.78
CA TYR A 80 7.56 -6.14 4.92
C TYR A 80 8.15 -7.32 5.71
N GLU A 81 8.85 -7.03 6.81
CA GLU A 81 9.42 -8.04 7.70
C GLU A 81 8.32 -8.70 8.54
N GLU A 82 7.50 -7.90 9.22
CA GLU A 82 6.42 -8.39 10.07
C GLU A 82 5.41 -9.21 9.28
N SER A 83 5.10 -8.80 8.04
CA SER A 83 4.24 -9.58 7.14
C SER A 83 4.82 -10.95 6.78
N TYR A 84 6.14 -11.06 6.65
CA TYR A 84 6.81 -12.34 6.45
C TYR A 84 6.73 -13.20 7.71
N GLU A 85 7.01 -12.63 8.89
CA GLU A 85 6.90 -13.34 10.17
C GLU A 85 5.46 -13.80 10.47
N ALA A 86 4.46 -13.04 10.02
CA ALA A 86 3.03 -13.41 10.04
C ALA A 86 2.64 -14.49 9.01
N GLY A 87 3.57 -14.94 8.17
CA GLY A 87 3.36 -16.03 7.22
C GLY A 87 2.62 -15.64 5.93
N LEU A 88 2.49 -14.34 5.61
CA LEU A 88 1.81 -13.90 4.38
C LEU A 88 2.53 -14.35 3.10
N TYR A 89 3.85 -14.45 3.15
CA TYR A 89 4.66 -14.84 2.02
C TYR A 89 5.99 -15.45 2.48
N ASN A 90 6.70 -16.07 1.55
CA ASN A 90 8.00 -16.69 1.83
C ASN A 90 9.15 -15.65 1.86
N GLN A 91 10.31 -16.08 2.36
CA GLN A 91 11.50 -15.24 2.47
C GLN A 91 11.98 -14.68 1.13
N GLU A 92 11.90 -15.46 0.04
CA GLU A 92 12.32 -15.00 -1.29
C GLU A 92 11.49 -13.81 -1.77
N PHE A 93 10.17 -13.85 -1.54
CA PHE A 93 9.28 -12.76 -1.88
C PHE A 93 9.52 -11.53 -1.00
N ARG A 94 9.75 -11.74 0.31
CA ARG A 94 10.12 -10.69 1.26
C ARG A 94 11.37 -9.94 0.79
N ASP A 95 12.44 -10.68 0.46
CA ASP A 95 13.70 -10.10 0.05
C ASP A 95 13.56 -9.29 -1.25
N LYS A 96 12.76 -9.78 -2.21
CA LYS A 96 12.44 -9.05 -3.45
C LYS A 96 11.69 -7.74 -3.19
N LEU A 97 10.69 -7.74 -2.29
CA LEU A 97 9.96 -6.52 -1.94
C LEU A 97 10.85 -5.49 -1.24
N VAL A 98 11.65 -5.93 -0.28
CA VAL A 98 12.59 -5.06 0.44
C VAL A 98 13.64 -4.48 -0.52
N GLU A 99 14.18 -5.30 -1.43
CA GLU A 99 15.10 -4.82 -2.46
C GLU A 99 14.43 -3.81 -3.40
N LEU A 100 13.22 -4.11 -3.87
CA LEU A 100 12.45 -3.23 -4.74
C LEU A 100 12.19 -1.87 -4.08
N TRP A 101 11.79 -1.85 -2.81
CA TRP A 101 11.59 -0.64 -2.02
C TRP A 101 12.89 0.15 -1.82
N ARG A 102 13.98 -0.53 -1.44
CA ARG A 102 15.31 0.11 -1.28
C ARG A 102 15.82 0.71 -2.59
N ASN A 103 15.62 -0.01 -3.69
CA ASN A 103 16.00 0.44 -5.02
C ASN A 103 15.15 1.64 -5.47
N ASN A 104 13.84 1.63 -5.20
CA ASN A 104 13.01 2.81 -5.45
C ASN A 104 13.47 4.00 -4.61
N ARG A 105 13.60 3.86 -3.29
CA ARG A 105 14.00 4.97 -2.41
C ARG A 105 15.39 5.51 -2.72
N SER A 106 16.37 4.64 -3.03
CA SER A 106 17.72 5.07 -3.40
C SER A 106 17.79 5.74 -4.77
N ARG A 107 16.99 5.30 -5.74
CA ARG A 107 17.00 5.86 -7.11
C ARG A 107 16.15 7.11 -7.26
N SER A 108 14.99 7.15 -6.60
CA SER A 108 14.04 8.27 -6.63
C SER A 108 14.55 9.46 -5.81
N TYR A 109 15.22 9.24 -4.67
CA TYR A 109 15.75 10.34 -3.83
C TYR A 109 17.19 10.73 -4.13
N TYR A 110 18.05 9.83 -4.64
CA TYR A 110 19.50 10.12 -4.67
C TYR A 110 20.19 9.99 -6.04
N ARG A 111 19.66 9.25 -7.04
CA ARG A 111 20.45 8.90 -8.24
C ARG A 111 19.67 8.67 -9.55
N GLU A 112 18.92 9.65 -10.05
CA GLU A 112 18.50 9.67 -11.48
C GLU A 112 17.47 8.60 -11.91
N GLY A 113 16.67 8.06 -10.99
CA GLY A 113 15.57 7.17 -11.34
C GLY A 113 14.40 7.91 -12.00
N VAL A 114 14.40 8.04 -13.32
CA VAL A 114 13.22 8.57 -14.05
C VAL A 114 12.09 7.53 -13.98
N GLY A 115 10.91 7.93 -13.50
CA GLY A 115 9.70 7.13 -13.58
C GLY A 115 9.33 6.89 -15.05
N SER A 116 9.09 5.64 -15.43
CA SER A 116 8.65 5.27 -16.77
C SER A 116 7.27 4.63 -16.71
N ASN A 117 6.51 4.75 -17.79
CA ASN A 117 5.21 4.09 -17.96
C ASN A 117 5.30 2.59 -17.65
N GLU A 118 6.24 1.87 -18.28
CA GLU A 118 6.43 0.43 -18.04
C GLU A 118 6.65 0.08 -16.55
N ARG A 119 7.41 0.91 -15.82
CA ARG A 119 7.63 0.66 -14.38
C ARG A 119 6.39 0.97 -13.55
N ALA A 120 5.68 2.05 -13.89
CA ALA A 120 4.45 2.42 -13.22
C ALA A 120 3.37 1.35 -13.41
N GLU A 121 3.20 0.85 -14.63
CA GLU A 121 2.25 -0.23 -14.94
C GLU A 121 2.59 -1.52 -14.17
N LYS A 122 3.86 -1.95 -14.17
CA LYS A 122 4.29 -3.14 -13.42
C LYS A 122 4.15 -2.98 -11.91
N MET A 123 4.39 -1.78 -11.37
CA MET A 123 4.19 -1.52 -9.95
C MET A 123 2.71 -1.53 -9.59
N LEU A 124 1.85 -1.02 -10.46
CA LEU A 124 0.40 -1.06 -10.28
C LEU A 124 -0.11 -2.51 -10.30
N GLU A 125 0.30 -3.30 -11.29
CA GLU A 125 -0.04 -4.73 -11.38
C GLU A 125 0.39 -5.50 -10.12
N LEU A 126 1.61 -5.25 -9.63
CA LEU A 126 2.09 -5.87 -8.39
C LEU A 126 1.26 -5.44 -7.17
N ALA A 127 0.95 -4.15 -7.06
CA ALA A 127 0.19 -3.63 -5.93
C ALA A 127 -1.25 -4.18 -5.91
N GLU A 128 -1.90 -4.27 -7.06
CA GLU A 128 -3.23 -4.86 -7.20
C GLU A 128 -3.21 -6.36 -6.90
N ALA A 129 -2.22 -7.11 -7.39
CA ALA A 129 -2.08 -8.53 -7.11
C ALA A 129 -1.86 -8.84 -5.62
N ILE A 130 -1.01 -8.05 -4.94
CA ILE A 130 -0.82 -8.18 -3.49
C ILE A 130 -2.10 -7.82 -2.73
N HIS A 131 -2.76 -6.73 -3.12
CA HIS A 131 -4.02 -6.30 -2.51
C HIS A 131 -5.11 -7.36 -2.60
N GLU A 132 -5.32 -7.91 -3.80
CA GLU A 132 -6.28 -8.99 -4.01
C GLU A 132 -5.92 -10.24 -3.21
N HIS A 133 -4.64 -10.65 -3.21
CA HIS A 133 -4.19 -11.82 -2.47
C HIS A 133 -4.44 -11.69 -0.96
N VAL A 134 -4.12 -10.54 -0.37
CA VAL A 134 -4.33 -10.30 1.05
C VAL A 134 -5.81 -10.27 1.41
N LEU A 135 -6.66 -9.66 0.58
CA LEU A 135 -8.12 -9.66 0.78
C LEU A 135 -8.70 -11.08 0.74
N GLN A 136 -8.20 -11.93 -0.16
CA GLN A 136 -8.61 -13.33 -0.23
C GLN A 136 -8.22 -14.11 1.04
N LEU A 137 -7.02 -13.84 1.58
CA LEU A 137 -6.57 -14.47 2.83
C LEU A 137 -7.33 -13.99 4.06
N ALA A 138 -7.61 -12.69 4.15
CA ALA A 138 -8.33 -12.09 5.26
C ALA A 138 -9.85 -12.39 5.26
N GLY A 139 -10.42 -12.72 4.09
CA GLY A 139 -11.87 -12.91 3.94
C GLY A 139 -12.66 -11.60 3.76
N GLU A 140 -11.97 -10.47 3.65
CA GLU A 140 -12.54 -9.11 3.73
C GLU A 140 -12.82 -8.45 2.36
N SER A 141 -13.07 -9.27 1.33
CA SER A 141 -13.37 -8.76 -0.02
C SER A 141 -14.57 -7.80 -0.09
N HIS A 142 -15.51 -7.89 0.85
CA HIS A 142 -16.72 -7.09 0.91
C HIS A 142 -16.50 -5.66 1.45
N GLU A 143 -15.42 -5.45 2.19
CA GLU A 143 -15.05 -4.15 2.75
C GLU A 143 -14.16 -3.33 1.80
N CYS A 144 -13.60 -3.96 0.77
CA CYS A 144 -12.80 -3.29 -0.25
C CYS A 144 -13.64 -2.36 -1.14
N ILE A 145 -13.14 -1.15 -1.41
CA ILE A 145 -13.82 -0.15 -2.25
C ILE A 145 -13.15 0.14 -3.59
N CYS A 146 -12.18 -0.67 -4.01
CA CYS A 146 -11.48 -0.49 -5.29
C CYS A 146 -12.41 -0.52 -6.52
N ASN A 147 -13.61 -1.13 -6.41
CA ASN A 147 -14.56 -1.29 -7.52
C ASN A 147 -15.87 -0.51 -7.32
N THR A 148 -15.91 0.42 -6.36
CA THR A 148 -17.13 1.17 -5.97
C THR A 148 -17.07 2.65 -6.33
N ALA A 149 -16.24 3.03 -7.30
CA ALA A 149 -16.24 4.38 -7.87
C ALA A 149 -17.44 4.60 -8.80
#